data_AF-A0A2Z6NHV9-F1
#
_entry.id   AF-A0A2Z6NHV9-F1
#
_cell.length_a   1.000
_cell.length_b   1.000
_cell.length_c   1.000
_cell.angle_alpha   90.00
_cell.angle_beta   90.00
_cell.angle_gamma   90.00
#
_symmetry.space_group_name_H-M   'P 1'
#
loop_
_entity.id
_entity.type
_entity.pdbx_description
1 polymer ?
#
loop_
_entity_poly.entity_id
_entity_poly.type
_entity_poly.pdbx_seq_one_letter_code
_entity_poly.pdbx_strand_id
1 'polypeptide(L)'
;MRGQGGRVIKGLEAQRAGAIGFILGNNKAYANDVPSDPNFIPATTVTYENTLKLIQYIHSTPNPMAQLLPGRTVLDAKPAPSMALFSSRGPNIIDPNILKLLE
;
A
#
# COMPACT_ATOMS: atom_id res chain seq x y z
N MET A 1 -1.75 -10.04 -1.67
CA MET A 1 -2.07 -8.84 -2.48
C MET A 1 -3.28 -8.11 -1.89
N ARG A 2 -3.36 -6.79 -2.11
CA ARG A 2 -4.54 -5.96 -1.78
C ARG A 2 -5.73 -6.46 -2.61
N GLY A 3 -6.87 -6.61 -1.95
CA GLY A 3 -8.08 -7.19 -2.53
C GLY A 3 -9.25 -7.03 -1.57
N GLN A 4 -10.22 -7.93 -1.64
CA GLN A 4 -11.36 -7.98 -0.71
C GLN A 4 -10.88 -8.07 0.76
N GLY A 5 -11.53 -7.31 1.65
CA GLY A 5 -11.23 -7.24 3.09
C GLY A 5 -10.24 -6.14 3.51
N GLY A 6 -10.23 -5.81 4.80
CA GLY A 6 -9.39 -4.75 5.38
C GLY A 6 -7.89 -5.08 5.33
N ARG A 7 -7.06 -4.06 5.03
CA ARG A 7 -5.59 -4.22 4.90
C ARG A 7 -4.94 -4.61 6.24
N VAL A 8 -5.32 -3.96 7.32
CA VAL A 8 -4.86 -4.26 8.69
C VAL A 8 -5.29 -5.66 9.13
N ILE A 9 -6.50 -6.08 8.78
CA ILE A 9 -7.02 -7.42 9.14
C ILE A 9 -6.16 -8.51 8.49
N LYS A 10 -5.67 -8.30 7.26
CA LYS A 10 -4.74 -9.27 6.62
C LYS A 10 -3.44 -9.43 7.40
N GLY A 11 -2.91 -8.33 7.96
CA GLY A 11 -1.75 -8.39 8.84
C GLY A 11 -2.04 -9.15 10.14
N LEU A 12 -3.22 -8.95 10.72
CA LEU A 12 -3.67 -9.68 11.92
C LEU A 12 -3.84 -11.18 11.65
N GLU A 13 -4.42 -11.57 10.52
CA GLU A 13 -4.56 -12.97 10.14
C GLU A 13 -3.21 -13.62 9.84
N ALA A 14 -2.27 -12.89 9.23
CA ALA A 14 -0.89 -13.38 9.06
C ALA A 14 -0.22 -13.64 10.42
N GLN A 15 -0.39 -12.74 11.39
CA GLN A 15 0.07 -12.94 12.76
C GLN A 15 -0.57 -14.18 13.40
N ARG A 16 -1.88 -14.37 13.25
CA ARG A 16 -2.61 -15.56 13.75
C ARG A 16 -2.09 -16.85 13.13
N ALA A 17 -1.69 -16.82 11.87
CA ALA A 17 -1.06 -17.95 11.17
C ALA A 17 0.41 -18.19 11.58
N GLY A 18 0.96 -17.40 12.51
CA GLY A 18 2.33 -17.53 13.01
C GLY A 18 3.38 -16.84 12.15
N ALA A 19 3.00 -15.93 11.25
CA ALA A 19 3.95 -15.17 10.45
C ALA A 19 4.74 -14.18 11.32
N ILE A 20 6.06 -14.13 11.13
CA ILE A 20 6.95 -13.17 11.79
C ILE A 20 6.94 -11.78 11.13
N GLY A 21 6.39 -11.68 9.92
CA GLY A 21 6.29 -10.45 9.15
C GLY A 21 5.46 -10.66 7.87
N PHE A 22 5.09 -9.56 7.22
CA PHE A 22 4.18 -9.61 6.07
C PHE A 22 4.48 -8.52 5.04
N ILE A 23 4.37 -8.85 3.75
CA ILE A 23 4.50 -7.89 2.64
C ILE A 23 3.15 -7.77 1.94
N LEU A 24 2.56 -6.57 1.97
CA LEU A 24 1.31 -6.27 1.28
C LEU A 24 1.59 -5.69 -0.11
N GLY A 25 1.48 -6.53 -1.14
CA GLY A 25 1.51 -6.04 -2.51
C GLY A 25 0.23 -5.34 -2.94
N ASN A 26 0.33 -4.16 -3.56
CA ASN A 26 -0.82 -3.41 -4.06
C ASN A 26 -1.46 -4.09 -5.29
N ASN A 27 -2.69 -3.72 -5.63
CA ASN A 27 -3.37 -4.20 -6.84
C ASN A 27 -3.23 -3.20 -8.01
N LYS A 28 -3.64 -3.62 -9.22
CA LYS A 28 -3.55 -2.79 -10.43
C LYS A 28 -4.36 -1.48 -10.33
N ALA A 29 -5.51 -1.49 -9.64
CA ALA A 29 -6.37 -0.31 -9.50
C ALA A 29 -5.73 0.81 -8.66
N TYR A 30 -4.88 0.44 -7.70
CA TYR A 30 -4.21 1.37 -6.79
C TYR A 30 -2.73 1.60 -7.13
N ALA A 31 -2.15 0.79 -8.04
CA ALA A 31 -0.81 0.97 -8.64
C ALA A 31 0.29 1.45 -7.67
N ASN A 32 0.58 2.76 -7.67
CA ASN A 32 1.65 3.41 -6.91
C ASN A 32 1.21 3.94 -5.53
N ASP A 33 -0.07 3.80 -5.17
CA ASP A 33 -0.58 4.13 -3.84
C ASP A 33 0.02 3.16 -2.82
N VAL A 34 0.88 3.67 -1.94
CA VAL A 34 1.48 2.90 -0.84
C VAL A 34 1.04 3.53 0.47
N PRO A 35 -0.17 3.24 0.94
CA PRO A 35 -0.70 3.81 2.15
C PRO A 35 0.02 3.24 3.39
N SER A 36 0.28 4.11 4.35
CA SER A 36 0.91 3.77 5.63
C SER A 36 -0.14 3.28 6.62
N ASP A 37 -0.40 1.97 6.62
CA ASP A 37 -1.28 1.33 7.60
C ASP A 37 -0.50 0.89 8.86
N PRO A 38 -1.11 1.01 10.06
CA PRO A 38 -0.56 0.39 11.26
C PRO A 38 -0.66 -1.13 11.18
N ASN A 39 0.40 -1.83 11.60
CA ASN A 39 0.48 -3.29 11.60
C ASN A 39 1.01 -3.80 12.95
N PHE A 40 0.53 -4.97 13.39
CA PHE A 40 0.93 -5.60 14.66
C PHE A 40 2.24 -6.41 14.58
N ILE A 41 2.63 -6.78 13.36
CA ILE A 41 3.89 -7.46 13.04
C ILE A 41 4.67 -6.62 12.03
N PRO A 42 6.00 -6.76 11.93
CA PRO A 42 6.79 -6.09 10.90
C PRO A 42 6.18 -6.26 9.52
N ALA A 43 5.81 -5.15 8.89
CA ALA A 43 5.13 -5.18 7.62
C ALA A 43 5.53 -4.02 6.72
N THR A 44 5.49 -4.26 5.42
CA THR A 44 5.68 -3.23 4.41
C THR A 44 4.68 -3.40 3.27
N THR A 45 4.26 -2.28 2.71
CA THR A 45 3.38 -2.25 1.53
C THR A 45 4.23 -1.89 0.32
N VAL A 46 4.03 -2.57 -0.80
CA VAL A 46 4.78 -2.33 -2.05
C VAL A 46 3.83 -2.06 -3.21
N THR A 47 4.31 -1.31 -4.20
CA THR A 47 3.53 -0.99 -5.41
C THR A 47 3.17 -2.25 -6.20
N TYR A 48 2.20 -2.14 -7.11
CA TYR A 48 1.78 -3.26 -7.94
C TYR A 48 2.96 -3.85 -8.76
N GLU A 49 3.76 -2.99 -9.40
CA GLU A 49 4.91 -3.42 -10.19
C GLU A 49 5.98 -4.14 -9.34
N ASN A 50 6.28 -3.62 -8.15
CA ASN A 50 7.22 -4.26 -7.24
C ASN A 50 6.67 -5.58 -6.69
N THR A 51 5.35 -5.70 -6.55
CA THR A 51 4.72 -6.97 -6.19
C THR A 51 4.94 -8.04 -7.26
N LEU A 52 4.79 -7.69 -8.55
CA LEU A 52 5.04 -8.62 -9.64
C LEU A 52 6.50 -9.08 -9.65
N LYS A 53 7.45 -8.16 -9.46
CA LYS A 53 8.87 -8.48 -9.34
C LYS A 53 9.15 -9.39 -8.15
N LEU A 54 8.50 -9.17 -7.01
CA LEU A 54 8.63 -10.01 -5.82
C LEU A 54 8.09 -11.42 -6.04
N ILE A 55 6.95 -11.55 -6.72
CA ILE A 55 6.37 -12.86 -7.08
C ILE A 55 7.32 -13.60 -8.03
N GLN A 56 7.86 -12.91 -9.04
CA GLN A 56 8.87 -13.48 -9.93
C GLN A 56 10.11 -13.94 -9.16
N TYR A 57 10.60 -13.13 -8.21
CA TYR A 57 11.72 -13.50 -7.35
C TYR A 57 11.46 -14.79 -6.58
N ILE A 58 10.29 -14.91 -5.92
CA ILE A 58 9.86 -16.11 -5.17
C ILE A 58 9.86 -17.36 -6.07
N HIS A 59 9.43 -17.24 -7.32
CA HIS A 59 9.41 -18.37 -8.26
C HIS A 59 10.76 -18.68 -8.90
N SER A 60 11.70 -17.72 -8.92
CA SER A 60 13.00 -17.86 -9.58
C SER A 60 14.10 -18.44 -8.68
N THR A 61 13.93 -18.38 -7.35
CA THR A 61 14.96 -18.79 -6.39
C THR A 61 14.43 -19.93 -5.51
N PRO A 62 15.17 -21.05 -5.37
CA PRO A 62 14.72 -22.19 -4.55
C PRO A 62 14.48 -21.85 -3.07
N ASN A 63 15.23 -20.90 -2.51
CA ASN A 63 15.12 -20.45 -1.11
C ASN A 63 15.06 -18.90 -1.07
N PRO A 64 13.91 -18.29 -1.36
CA PRO A 64 13.79 -16.84 -1.36
C PRO A 64 13.89 -16.30 0.07
N MET A 65 14.72 -15.28 0.27
CA MET A 65 14.90 -14.61 1.56
C MET A 65 14.69 -13.12 1.40
N ALA A 66 14.05 -12.50 2.39
CA ALA A 66 13.84 -11.06 2.43
C ALA A 66 14.08 -10.55 3.85
N GLN A 67 14.63 -9.33 3.95
CA GLN A 67 14.83 -8.65 5.22
C GLN A 67 13.99 -7.38 5.24
N LEU A 68 13.20 -7.20 6.29
CA LEU A 68 12.49 -5.96 6.56
C LEU A 68 13.35 -5.07 7.44
N LEU A 69 13.85 -3.98 6.86
CA LEU A 69 14.64 -2.98 7.59
C LEU A 69 13.70 -1.95 8.25
N PRO A 70 14.14 -1.27 9.32
CA PRO A 70 13.41 -0.15 9.90
C PRO A 70 13.04 0.90 8.84
N GLY A 71 11.82 1.41 8.93
CA GLY A 71 11.34 2.46 8.03
C GLY A 71 12.20 3.71 8.13
N ARG A 72 12.50 4.32 6.99
CA ARG A 72 13.21 5.61 6.91
C ARG A 72 12.34 6.64 6.21
N THR A 73 12.40 7.88 6.67
CA THR A 73 11.78 9.00 5.96
C THR A 73 12.64 9.36 4.74
N VAL A 74 12.00 9.46 3.58
CA VAL A 74 12.65 9.92 2.34
C VAL A 74 12.03 11.25 1.97
N LEU A 75 12.85 12.31 1.93
CA LEU A 75 12.46 13.64 1.47
C LEU A 75 12.67 13.75 -0.05
N ASP A 76 12.04 14.75 -0.67
CA ASP A 76 12.16 15.06 -2.11
C ASP A 76 11.76 13.92 -3.05
N ALA A 77 10.79 13.09 -2.63
CA ALA A 77 10.21 12.05 -3.46
C ALA A 77 9.54 12.65 -4.72
N LYS A 78 9.69 11.98 -5.86
CA LYS A 78 9.11 12.42 -7.15
C LYS A 78 8.11 11.38 -7.66
N PRO A 79 6.94 11.79 -8.18
CA PRO A 79 6.43 13.17 -8.26
C PRO A 79 5.85 13.67 -6.92
N ALA A 80 6.21 14.89 -6.51
CA ALA A 80 5.59 15.60 -5.40
C ALA A 80 5.49 17.11 -5.71
N PRO A 81 4.39 17.80 -5.32
CA PRO A 81 3.20 17.26 -4.67
C PRO A 81 2.32 16.44 -5.63
N SER A 82 1.57 15.49 -5.10
CA SER A 82 0.55 14.72 -5.83
C SER A 82 -0.72 14.65 -4.99
N MET A 83 -1.87 14.62 -5.65
CA MET A 83 -3.17 14.46 -4.98
C MET A 83 -3.23 13.08 -4.31
N ALA A 84 -3.47 13.06 -3.00
CA ALA A 84 -3.70 11.83 -2.26
C ALA A 84 -4.96 11.12 -2.76
N LEU A 85 -4.92 9.79 -2.81
CA LEU A 85 -6.03 8.99 -3.35
C LEU A 85 -7.33 9.12 -2.52
N PHE A 86 -7.20 9.36 -1.22
CA PHE A 86 -8.34 9.55 -0.32
C PHE A 86 -8.87 10.99 -0.30
N SER A 87 -8.26 11.91 -1.04
CA SER A 87 -8.74 13.29 -1.11
C SER A 87 -10.09 13.33 -1.81
N SER A 88 -11.12 13.82 -1.11
CA SER A 88 -12.46 13.90 -1.67
C SER A 88 -12.47 14.90 -2.84
N ARG A 89 -13.11 14.50 -3.94
CA ARG A 89 -13.09 15.24 -5.21
C ARG A 89 -14.44 15.88 -5.45
N GLY A 90 -14.43 17.16 -5.85
CA GLY A 90 -15.62 17.82 -6.36
C GLY A 90 -16.21 17.11 -7.60
N PRO A 91 -17.34 17.61 -8.12
CA PRO A 91 -17.94 18.92 -7.85
C PRO A 91 -18.72 18.98 -6.52
N ASN A 92 -19.02 20.21 -6.08
CA ASN A 92 -19.91 20.44 -4.95
C ASN A 92 -21.32 19.90 -5.28
N ILE A 93 -21.86 19.03 -4.43
CA ILE A 93 -23.19 18.44 -4.61
C ILE A 93 -24.34 19.44 -4.40
N ILE A 94 -24.09 20.56 -3.72
CA ILE A 94 -25.11 21.59 -3.43
C ILE A 94 -25.19 22.60 -4.57
N ASP A 95 -24.04 23.14 -4.98
CA ASP A 95 -23.95 24.08 -6.11
C ASP A 95 -22.72 23.77 -6.98
N PRO A 96 -22.92 23.14 -8.15
CA PRO A 96 -21.84 22.80 -9.08
C PRO A 96 -21.04 24.01 -9.60
N ASN A 97 -21.58 25.25 -9.50
CA ASN A 97 -20.88 26.45 -9.92
C ASN A 97 -19.82 26.90 -8.91
N ILE A 98 -19.87 26.39 -7.68
CA ILE A 98 -18.88 26.66 -6.64
C ILE A 98 -17.85 25.51 -6.63
N LEU A 99 -16.63 25.83 -7.03
CA LEU A 99 -15.52 24.88 -6.95
C LEU A 99 -15.23 24.53 -5.49
N LYS A 100 -15.38 23.25 -5.12
CA LYS A 100 -15.09 22.74 -3.77
C LYS A 100 -14.23 21.48 -3.85
N LEU A 101 -13.26 21.38 -2.94
CA LEU A 101 -12.67 20.12 -2.52
C LEU A 101 -13.65 19.55 -1.47
N LEU A 102 -14.26 18.39 -1.75
CA LEU A 102 -15.19 17.79 -0.79
C LEU A 102 -14.43 17.54 0.53
N GLU A 103 -15.11 17.65 1.68
CA GLU A 103 -14.57 17.20 2.98
C GLU A 103 -14.90 15.73 3.17
#